data_AF-D5BJ07-F1
#
_entry.id   AF-D5BJ07-F1
#
_cell.length_a   1.000
_cell.length_b   1.000
_cell.length_c   1.000
_cell.angle_alpha   90.00
_cell.angle_beta   90.00
_cell.angle_gamma   90.00
#
_symmetry.space_group_name_H-M   'P 1'
#
loop_
_entity.id
_entity.type
_entity.pdbx_description
1 polymer ?
#
loop_
_entity_poly.entity_id
_entity_poly.type
_entity_poly.pdbx_seq_one_letter_code
_entity_poly.pdbx_strand_id
1 'polypeptide(L)'
;MNLQNYYKAKQEPEVVVIPKTTYISVLGEGSPGTSIFYKKKKMMIQFSEKLQEVYDRTEEALEDHIVEIFYWYNEAETGFVDIGNFYTSVDLDLLNYRIAIRIPETITKEQI
;
A
#
# COMPACT_ATOMS: atom_id res chain seq x y z
N MET A 1 6.25 -10.49 16.31
CA MET A 1 7.33 -10.48 15.27
C MET A 1 7.52 -9.03 14.87
N ASN A 2 8.75 -8.50 14.86
CA ASN A 2 8.97 -7.05 14.68
C ASN A 2 8.95 -6.68 13.18
N LEU A 3 7.90 -5.96 12.75
CA LEU A 3 7.73 -5.48 11.37
C LEU A 3 8.72 -4.38 10.98
N GLN A 4 9.47 -3.81 11.94
CA GLN A 4 10.48 -2.79 11.65
C GLN A 4 11.47 -3.24 10.57
N ASN A 5 11.77 -4.54 10.46
CA ASN A 5 12.70 -5.03 9.45
C ASN A 5 12.12 -4.98 8.03
N TYR A 6 10.78 -5.05 7.87
CA TYR A 6 10.15 -4.92 6.55
C TYR A 6 10.23 -3.49 6.02
N TYR A 7 10.02 -2.49 6.89
CA TYR A 7 10.03 -1.07 6.50
C TYR A 7 11.41 -0.40 6.57
N LYS A 8 12.44 -1.10 7.10
CA LYS A 8 13.81 -0.58 7.26
C LYS A 8 14.82 -1.49 6.57
N ALA A 9 14.66 -1.65 5.25
CA ALA A 9 15.57 -2.44 4.46
C ALA A 9 17.03 -1.96 4.58
N LYS A 10 17.97 -2.89 4.62
CA LYS A 10 19.40 -2.61 4.55
C LYS A 10 19.84 -2.21 3.15
N GLN A 11 21.06 -1.68 3.02
CA GLN A 11 21.67 -1.41 1.71
C GLN A 11 22.18 -2.65 0.99
N GLU A 12 22.21 -3.80 1.66
CA GLU A 12 22.60 -5.10 1.10
C GLU A 12 21.38 -6.04 1.02
N PRO A 13 21.34 -7.01 0.09
CA PRO A 13 20.24 -7.95 0.00
C PRO A 13 20.03 -8.71 1.31
N GLU A 14 18.78 -8.81 1.76
CA GLU A 14 18.43 -9.53 2.97
C GLU A 14 17.16 -10.38 2.80
N VAL A 15 17.07 -11.46 3.57
CA VAL A 15 15.88 -12.30 3.64
C VAL A 15 15.03 -11.81 4.81
N VAL A 16 13.85 -11.27 4.51
CA VAL A 16 12.85 -10.88 5.51
C VAL A 16 11.66 -11.84 5.41
N VAL A 17 11.21 -12.35 6.57
CA VAL A 17 9.98 -13.14 6.65
C VAL A 17 8.85 -12.20 7.04
N ILE A 18 7.87 -12.04 6.16
CA ILE A 18 6.71 -11.19 6.39
C ILE A 18 5.53 -12.09 6.78
N PRO A 19 4.91 -11.89 7.95
CA PRO A 19 3.74 -12.68 8.34
C PRO A 19 2.52 -12.33 7.48
N LYS A 20 1.51 -13.20 7.52
CA LYS A 20 0.18 -12.88 6.97
C LYS A 20 -0.31 -11.53 7.51
N THR A 21 -0.94 -10.75 6.64
CA THR A 21 -1.39 -9.41 7.00
C THR A 21 -2.70 -9.05 6.31
N THR A 22 -3.48 -8.18 6.97
CA THR A 22 -4.72 -7.61 6.43
C THR A 22 -4.48 -6.16 6.01
N TYR A 23 -5.13 -5.75 4.93
CA TYR A 23 -5.03 -4.39 4.38
C TYR A 23 -6.42 -3.79 4.17
N ILE A 24 -6.54 -2.50 4.47
CA ILE A 24 -7.56 -1.64 3.86
C ILE A 24 -6.91 -0.98 2.66
N SER A 25 -7.58 -0.97 1.51
CA SER A 25 -6.99 -0.44 0.30
C SER A 25 -8.00 0.11 -0.69
N VAL A 26 -7.51 1.01 -1.54
CA VAL A 26 -8.26 1.60 -2.65
C VAL A 26 -7.50 1.37 -3.95
N LEU A 27 -8.23 0.94 -4.99
CA LEU A 27 -7.70 0.78 -6.34
C LEU A 27 -7.63 2.12 -7.07
N GLY A 28 -6.74 2.20 -8.04
CA GLY A 28 -6.73 3.26 -9.03
C GLY A 28 -5.91 2.89 -10.25
N GLU A 29 -5.94 3.81 -11.19
CA GLU A 29 -5.28 3.71 -12.48
C GLU A 29 -4.65 5.05 -12.83
N GLY A 30 -3.72 5.02 -13.77
CA GLY A 30 -3.03 6.17 -14.28
C GLY A 30 -1.77 6.55 -13.50
N SER A 31 -1.11 7.59 -14.00
CA SER A 31 0.21 8.01 -13.54
C SER A 31 0.24 8.40 -12.04
N PRO A 32 1.28 7.94 -11.30
CA PRO A 32 1.60 8.49 -9.99
C PRO A 32 1.91 9.99 -10.13
N GLY A 33 1.38 10.81 -9.23
CA GLY A 33 1.58 12.27 -9.28
C GLY A 33 0.42 13.06 -9.86
N THR A 34 -0.63 12.39 -10.35
CA THR A 34 -1.89 13.05 -10.71
C THR A 34 -2.65 13.54 -9.48
N SER A 35 -3.57 14.49 -9.67
CA SER A 35 -4.44 15.00 -8.60
C SER A 35 -5.32 13.90 -7.99
N ILE A 36 -5.78 12.95 -8.82
CA ILE A 36 -6.59 11.80 -8.38
C ILE A 36 -5.76 10.88 -7.49
N PHE A 37 -4.53 10.55 -7.89
CA PHE A 37 -3.60 9.76 -7.09
C PHE A 37 -3.36 10.41 -5.72
N TYR A 38 -3.01 11.70 -5.68
CA TYR A 38 -2.78 12.40 -4.42
C TYR A 38 -4.03 12.51 -3.56
N LYS A 39 -5.21 12.67 -4.16
CA LYS A 39 -6.48 12.67 -3.43
C LYS A 39 -6.74 11.31 -2.76
N LYS A 40 -6.52 10.20 -3.47
CA LYS A 40 -6.65 8.85 -2.89
C LYS A 40 -5.62 8.60 -1.79
N LYS A 41 -4.35 8.99 -2.00
CA LYS A 41 -3.31 8.89 -0.98
C LYS A 41 -3.68 9.67 0.29
N LYS A 42 -4.10 10.94 0.14
CA LYS A 42 -4.54 11.77 1.27
C LYS A 42 -5.73 11.17 2.00
N MET A 43 -6.71 10.63 1.27
CA MET A 43 -7.86 9.94 1.85
C MET A 43 -7.42 8.73 2.71
N MET A 44 -6.48 7.92 2.22
CA MET A 44 -5.97 6.76 2.97
C MET A 44 -5.21 7.18 4.24
N ILE A 45 -4.43 8.26 4.18
CA ILE A 45 -3.76 8.83 5.36
C ILE A 45 -4.79 9.28 6.40
N GLN A 46 -5.77 10.10 5.98
CA GLN A 46 -6.82 10.59 6.87
C GLN A 46 -7.68 9.46 7.45
N PHE A 47 -7.91 8.41 6.68
CA PHE A 47 -8.60 7.22 7.16
C PHE A 47 -7.76 6.49 8.22
N SER A 48 -6.45 6.31 7.99
CA SER A 48 -5.54 5.69 8.97
C SER A 48 -5.49 6.47 10.28
N GLU A 49 -5.42 7.81 10.21
CA GLU A 49 -5.45 8.69 11.39
C GLU A 49 -6.76 8.53 12.17
N LYS A 50 -7.92 8.54 11.50
CA LYS A 50 -9.21 8.34 12.15
C LYS A 50 -9.37 6.94 12.74
N LEU A 51 -8.89 5.92 12.03
CA LEU A 51 -8.90 4.56 12.52
C LEU A 51 -8.09 4.49 13.83
N GLN A 52 -6.91 5.11 13.86
CA GLN A 52 -6.11 5.21 15.07
C GLN A 52 -6.88 5.85 16.22
N GLU A 53 -7.53 7.00 16.00
CA GLU A 53 -8.31 7.68 17.05
C GLU A 53 -9.38 6.78 17.68
N VAL A 54 -9.98 5.87 16.90
CA VAL A 54 -10.98 4.91 17.37
C VAL A 54 -10.35 3.80 18.22
N TYR A 55 -9.13 3.36 17.87
CA TYR A 55 -8.46 2.21 18.50
C TYR A 55 -7.34 2.58 19.48
N ASP A 56 -7.06 3.87 19.69
CA ASP A 56 -5.88 4.44 20.38
C ASP A 56 -5.76 4.11 21.89
N ARG A 57 -6.62 3.22 22.40
CA ARG A 57 -6.67 2.77 23.80
C ARG A 57 -6.99 1.29 23.94
N THR A 58 -6.80 0.53 22.87
CA THR A 58 -7.04 -0.92 22.81
C THR A 58 -5.72 -1.63 22.47
N GLU A 59 -5.66 -2.95 22.66
CA GLU A 59 -4.53 -3.78 22.18
C GLU A 59 -4.41 -3.79 20.63
N GLU A 60 -5.29 -3.07 19.92
CA GLU A 60 -5.45 -3.06 18.46
C GLU A 60 -4.93 -1.77 17.81
N ALA A 61 -4.14 -0.96 18.54
CA ALA A 61 -3.50 0.23 17.98
C ALA A 61 -2.69 -0.13 16.73
N LEU A 62 -2.76 0.69 15.67
CA LEU A 62 -1.98 0.45 14.47
C LEU A 62 -0.49 0.63 14.80
N GLU A 63 0.32 -0.39 14.51
CA GLU A 63 1.77 -0.35 14.80
C GLU A 63 2.50 0.72 13.96
N ASP A 64 2.01 1.03 12.75
CA ASP A 64 2.63 1.99 11.83
C ASP A 64 1.61 2.58 10.84
N HIS A 65 1.64 3.91 10.61
CA HIS A 65 0.80 4.63 9.62
C HIS A 65 1.38 4.60 8.20
N ILE A 66 2.05 3.51 7.84
CA ILE A 66 2.75 3.43 6.56
C ILE A 66 1.74 3.17 5.43
N VAL A 67 1.72 4.08 4.46
CA VAL A 67 0.96 3.91 3.22
C VAL A 67 1.84 3.16 2.22
N GLU A 68 1.41 1.95 1.89
CA GLU A 68 2.03 1.12 0.86
C GLU A 68 1.32 1.35 -0.47
N ILE A 69 2.08 1.34 -1.57
CA ILE A 69 1.51 1.47 -2.92
C ILE A 69 2.09 0.37 -3.80
N PHE A 70 1.20 -0.47 -4.31
CA PHE A 70 1.54 -1.55 -5.24
C PHE A 70 1.17 -1.11 -6.64
N TYR A 71 2.09 -1.26 -7.58
CA TYR A 71 1.92 -0.90 -8.98
C TYR A 71 2.01 -2.13 -9.87
N TRP A 72 1.18 -2.22 -10.91
CA TRP A 72 1.28 -3.26 -11.92
C TRP A 72 0.66 -2.79 -13.24
N TYR A 73 1.03 -3.46 -14.32
CA TYR A 73 0.28 -3.40 -15.58
C TYR A 73 -0.51 -4.69 -15.75
N ASN A 74 -1.65 -4.62 -16.43
CA ASN A 74 -2.39 -5.81 -16.81
C ASN A 74 -1.65 -6.49 -17.96
N GLU A 75 -0.99 -7.62 -17.69
CA GLU A 75 -0.19 -8.35 -18.68
C GLU A 75 -1.01 -8.76 -19.91
N ALA A 76 -2.32 -9.01 -19.76
CA ALA A 76 -3.20 -9.32 -20.88
C ALA A 76 -3.38 -8.13 -21.86
N GLU A 77 -3.16 -6.89 -21.40
CA GLU A 77 -3.32 -5.67 -22.19
C GLU A 77 -1.98 -5.14 -22.69
N THR A 78 -0.94 -5.19 -21.86
CA THR A 78 0.37 -4.55 -22.13
C THR A 78 1.48 -5.54 -22.48
N GLY A 79 1.26 -6.84 -22.29
CA GLY A 79 2.31 -7.85 -22.29
C GLY A 79 3.23 -7.73 -21.07
N PHE A 80 4.33 -8.49 -21.10
CA PHE A 80 5.35 -8.46 -20.04
C PHE A 80 6.06 -7.10 -19.99
N VAL A 81 6.14 -6.53 -18.78
CA VAL A 81 6.86 -5.27 -18.52
C VAL A 81 8.02 -5.56 -17.58
N ASP A 82 9.24 -5.35 -18.08
CA ASP A 82 10.45 -5.51 -17.29
C ASP A 82 10.56 -4.42 -16.21
N ILE A 83 10.97 -4.81 -15.00
CA ILE A 83 11.06 -3.89 -13.86
C ILE A 83 12.05 -2.73 -14.10
N GLY A 84 13.11 -2.94 -14.89
CA GLY A 84 14.08 -1.90 -15.24
C GLY A 84 13.52 -0.79 -16.13
N ASN A 85 12.42 -1.06 -16.84
CA ASN A 85 11.76 -0.13 -17.75
C ASN A 85 10.31 0.17 -17.37
N PHE A 86 9.92 -0.15 -16.13
CA PHE A 86 8.54 -0.16 -15.68
C PHE A 86 7.81 1.19 -15.86
N TYR A 87 8.51 2.30 -15.67
CA TYR A 87 7.94 3.65 -15.78
C TYR A 87 8.21 4.34 -17.13
N THR A 88 8.84 3.65 -18.09
CA THR A 88 9.36 4.28 -19.32
C THR A 88 8.90 3.59 -20.60
N SER A 89 8.55 2.31 -20.56
CA SER A 89 8.23 1.50 -21.74
C SER A 89 6.74 1.43 -22.09
N VAL A 90 5.87 1.66 -21.10
CA VAL A 90 4.41 1.60 -21.25
C VAL A 90 3.82 2.93 -20.81
N ASP A 91 2.72 3.33 -21.45
CA ASP A 91 1.98 4.52 -21.06
C ASP A 91 1.49 4.39 -19.60
N LEU A 92 1.84 5.37 -18.77
CA LEU A 92 1.47 5.40 -17.35
C LEU A 92 -0.04 5.54 -17.15
N ASP A 93 -0.80 5.94 -18.18
CA ASP A 93 -2.26 5.93 -18.13
C ASP A 93 -2.84 4.50 -18.01
N LEU A 94 -2.08 3.48 -18.42
CA LEU A 94 -2.43 2.06 -18.25
C LEU A 94 -1.96 1.47 -16.92
N LEU A 95 -1.22 2.25 -16.12
CA LEU A 95 -0.67 1.77 -14.86
C LEU A 95 -1.80 1.57 -13.85
N ASN A 96 -1.90 0.37 -13.28
CA ASN A 96 -2.79 0.10 -12.17
C ASN A 96 -2.04 0.28 -10.85
N TYR A 97 -2.73 0.75 -9.83
CA TYR A 97 -2.19 0.82 -8.48
C TYR A 97 -3.20 0.49 -7.39
N ARG A 98 -2.67 0.05 -6.25
CA ARG A 98 -3.39 -0.15 -5.00
C ARG A 98 -2.69 0.63 -3.91
N ILE A 99 -3.39 1.60 -3.33
CA ILE A 99 -2.93 2.31 -2.13
C ILE A 99 -3.51 1.58 -0.93
N ALA A 100 -2.65 1.15 -0.01
CA ALA A 100 -3.02 0.30 1.11
C ALA A 100 -2.44 0.80 2.42
N ILE A 101 -3.17 0.54 3.50
CA ILE A 101 -2.68 0.62 4.88
C ILE A 101 -2.88 -0.74 5.53
N ARG A 102 -1.87 -1.20 6.24
CA ARG A 102 -1.96 -2.43 7.03
C ARG A 102 -2.87 -2.20 8.24
N ILE A 103 -3.67 -3.20 8.58
CA ILE A 103 -4.51 -3.20 9.78
C ILE A 103 -4.31 -4.51 10.57
N PRO A 104 -4.52 -4.50 11.89
CA PRO A 104 -4.63 -5.71 12.69
C PRO A 104 -5.67 -6.67 12.10
N GLU A 105 -5.42 -7.98 12.24
CA GLU A 105 -6.38 -9.00 11.80
C GLU A 105 -7.70 -8.96 12.58
N THR A 106 -7.74 -8.29 13.73
CA THR A 106 -8.94 -8.12 14.55
C THR A 106 -9.88 -7.04 14.01
N ILE A 107 -9.41 -6.15 13.12
CA ILE A 107 -10.26 -5.16 12.46
C ILE A 107 -10.93 -5.82 11.24
N THR A 108 -12.26 -5.86 11.28
CA THR A 108 -13.13 -6.48 10.27
C THR A 108 -13.90 -5.43 9.46
N LYS A 109 -14.67 -5.87 8.46
CA LYS A 109 -15.44 -4.97 7.59
C LYS A 109 -16.53 -4.22 8.36
N GLU A 110 -17.09 -4.83 9.38
CA GLU A 110 -18.15 -4.28 10.22
C GLU A 110 -17.68 -3.08 11.06
N GLN A 111 -16.36 -2.96 11.23
CA GLN A 111 -15.69 -1.91 11.99
C GLN A 111 -15.18 -0.75 11.11
N ILE A 112 -15.41 -0.81 9.79
CA ILE A 112 -14.91 0.12 8.77
C ILE A 112 -16.05 0.93 8.15
#